data_AF-A0A2N8C9U5-F1
#
_entry.id   AF-A0A2N8C9U5-F1
#
_cell.length_a   1.000
_cell.length_b   1.000
_cell.length_c   1.000
_cell.angle_alpha   90.00
_cell.angle_beta   90.00
_cell.angle_gamma   90.00
#
_symmetry.space_group_name_H-M   'P 1'
#
loop_
_entity.id
_entity.type
_entity.pdbx_description
1 polymer ?
#
loop_
_entity_poly.entity_id
_entity_poly.type
_entity_poly.pdbx_seq_one_letter_code
_entity_poly.pdbx_strand_id
1 'polypeptide(L)'
;MNAITNSADELTQVVDRESLSPDELELLDGFDRNETRLKGAYPVEFIDTKLLIANSFLTDISCILKMDSGTVNGFKSTVKEIAQSGSYSPLSIRTTIGHLEKAVRDFPIKNFTPESYQNLIKNKSNGIANAFRTFLNIWFRLGYPGLNSETMDVVNYLKRPAPRPRARITSDDPTEGWYTTQEYDDLIDSYWLNYESGQVDLRDTTALLLNGQYGRRGRQLTTLKVCDFQCEGETDGVSGKRVSFPGAKDRGAEEWFRGSKFETHSMGGDLWDLCQLQIKETISAHEKIFKRELTPYERDQLPFFHKDNRRIASTNYPNIESFSGDDFSSSFLHLGTSGMTYMLTNPKGTPVISERTGQPVRQFAYRMRYTRARQLARMGVPRLTLQYWLGQERENSLEHYYNDPAEDARLLNDEIQAILSPLAQAFSGSIRDKESDATRGNDPSSRVELDGRHSVGSCGEHGFCSASVPIPCYRCSKFEPWVDAPHDEVLIRLIERQEEENNINLPSKARRMLVPLQLDKDIAAVRLVIKLCDARKRELSKHESTRQEHAQSESTNKQGVGLNQARENKHAESSEHGSRKKSSQTKCE
;
A
#
# COMPACT_ATOMS: atom_id res chain seq x y z
N MET A 1 -22.89 -38.70 51.02
CA MET A 1 -22.22 -37.89 49.97
C MET A 1 -22.07 -38.73 48.71
N ASN A 2 -23.17 -38.94 47.97
CA ASN A 2 -23.20 -39.53 46.61
C ASN A 2 -24.65 -39.44 46.11
N ALA A 3 -25.01 -38.34 45.43
CA ALA A 3 -26.31 -38.21 44.74
C ALA A 3 -26.45 -36.99 43.78
N ILE A 4 -25.37 -36.33 43.32
CA ILE A 4 -25.52 -35.08 42.52
C ILE A 4 -24.58 -35.02 41.31
N THR A 5 -24.28 -36.14 40.65
CA THR A 5 -23.39 -36.14 39.47
C THR A 5 -23.96 -36.83 38.23
N ASN A 6 -25.28 -37.06 38.16
CA ASN A 6 -25.90 -37.70 36.98
C ASN A 6 -26.91 -36.81 36.23
N SER A 7 -27.13 -35.55 36.59
CA SER A 7 -28.13 -34.70 35.92
C SER A 7 -27.55 -33.63 34.99
N ALA A 8 -26.23 -33.56 34.83
CA ALA A 8 -25.57 -32.53 34.02
C ALA A 8 -25.17 -33.02 32.61
N ASP A 9 -25.04 -34.34 32.41
CA ASP A 9 -24.62 -34.94 31.12
C ASP A 9 -25.79 -35.16 30.14
N GLU A 10 -27.05 -35.02 30.58
CA GLU A 10 -28.23 -35.09 29.70
C GLU A 10 -28.54 -33.78 28.96
N LEU A 11 -27.93 -32.66 29.33
CA LEU A 11 -28.23 -31.33 28.76
C LEU A 11 -27.33 -30.92 27.58
N THR A 12 -26.46 -31.81 27.10
CA THR A 12 -25.54 -31.56 25.97
C THR A 12 -25.63 -32.61 24.87
N GLN A 13 -26.77 -33.26 24.69
CA GLN A 13 -27.01 -34.05 23.49
C GLN A 13 -27.31 -33.13 22.29
N VAL A 14 -26.58 -33.33 21.19
CA VAL A 14 -26.89 -32.70 19.91
C VAL A 14 -28.25 -33.23 19.46
N VAL A 15 -29.25 -32.34 19.41
CA VAL A 15 -30.60 -32.70 18.97
C VAL A 15 -30.55 -32.98 17.46
N ASP A 16 -30.82 -34.23 17.08
CA ASP A 16 -30.98 -34.61 15.69
C ASP A 16 -32.33 -34.08 15.18
N ARG A 17 -32.31 -33.09 14.28
CA ARG A 17 -33.53 -32.45 13.78
C ARG A 17 -34.41 -33.41 12.97
N GLU A 18 -33.88 -34.54 12.52
CA GLU A 18 -34.67 -35.60 11.85
C GLU A 18 -35.53 -36.42 12.83
N SER A 19 -35.27 -36.31 14.14
CA SER A 19 -35.96 -37.07 15.19
C SER A 19 -37.12 -36.31 15.87
N LEU A 20 -37.33 -35.04 15.54
CA LEU A 20 -38.34 -34.17 16.17
C LEU A 20 -39.71 -34.30 15.51
N SER A 21 -40.77 -34.26 16.31
CA SER A 21 -42.15 -34.26 15.80
C SER A 21 -42.51 -32.93 15.12
N PRO A 22 -43.53 -32.92 14.23
CA PRO A 22 -43.97 -31.69 13.57
C PRO A 22 -44.37 -30.56 14.54
N ASP A 23 -44.99 -30.92 15.66
CA ASP A 23 -45.43 -29.95 16.68
C ASP A 23 -44.24 -29.38 17.47
N GLU A 24 -43.18 -30.17 17.70
CA GLU A 24 -41.93 -29.70 18.33
C GLU A 24 -41.12 -28.81 17.38
N LEU A 25 -41.12 -29.12 16.09
CA LEU A 25 -40.56 -28.26 15.04
C LEU A 25 -41.30 -26.92 14.96
N GLU A 26 -42.63 -26.92 15.07
CA GLU A 26 -43.44 -25.70 15.08
C GLU A 26 -43.26 -24.89 16.37
N LEU A 27 -43.04 -25.54 17.51
CA LEU A 27 -42.71 -24.91 18.79
C LEU A 27 -41.31 -24.27 18.75
N LEU A 28 -40.32 -24.94 18.16
CA LEU A 28 -38.97 -24.42 17.92
C LEU A 28 -38.98 -23.23 16.95
N ASP A 29 -39.69 -23.35 15.82
CA ASP A 29 -39.89 -22.26 14.86
C ASP A 29 -40.67 -21.09 15.50
N GLY A 30 -41.55 -21.36 16.46
CA GLY A 30 -42.27 -20.36 17.26
C GLY A 30 -41.38 -19.65 18.29
N PHE A 31 -40.39 -20.35 18.85
CA PHE A 31 -39.40 -19.80 19.77
C PHE A 31 -38.41 -18.88 19.04
N ASP A 32 -37.94 -19.28 17.85
CA ASP A 32 -37.04 -18.49 16.98
C ASP A 32 -37.67 -17.16 16.50
N ARG A 33 -39.00 -17.06 16.46
CA ARG A 33 -39.71 -15.82 16.08
C ARG A 33 -39.64 -14.72 17.13
N ASN A 34 -39.33 -15.07 18.39
CA ASN A 34 -39.25 -14.14 19.51
C ASN A 34 -37.81 -13.77 19.91
N GLU A 35 -36.79 -14.26 19.21
CA GLU A 35 -35.43 -13.78 19.45
C GLU A 35 -35.26 -12.37 18.88
N THR A 36 -34.82 -11.45 19.74
CA THR A 36 -34.16 -10.22 19.29
C THR A 36 -33.10 -10.58 18.26
N ARG A 37 -33.34 -10.21 16.99
CA ARG A 37 -32.40 -10.43 15.89
C ARG A 37 -30.99 -10.06 16.33
N LEU A 38 -30.05 -11.00 16.23
CA LEU A 38 -28.65 -10.75 16.50
C LEU A 38 -28.18 -9.52 15.70
N LYS A 39 -27.38 -8.66 16.33
CA LYS A 39 -26.94 -7.39 15.73
C LYS A 39 -26.23 -7.64 14.38
N GLY A 40 -26.85 -7.22 13.27
CA GLY A 40 -26.35 -7.44 11.91
C GLY A 40 -27.06 -8.55 11.13
N ALA A 41 -28.16 -9.10 11.66
CA ALA A 41 -29.02 -10.02 10.93
C ALA A 41 -29.81 -9.29 9.82
N TYR A 42 -30.09 -9.97 8.72
CA TYR A 42 -30.84 -9.43 7.58
C TYR A 42 -31.78 -10.46 6.95
N PRO A 43 -32.89 -10.02 6.30
CA PRO A 43 -33.80 -10.94 5.65
C PRO A 43 -33.18 -11.56 4.39
N VAL A 44 -33.51 -12.82 4.13
CA VAL A 44 -33.25 -13.52 2.88
C VAL A 44 -34.52 -14.21 2.40
N GLU A 45 -34.81 -14.09 1.11
CA GLU A 45 -36.00 -14.67 0.50
C GLU A 45 -35.63 -15.38 -0.82
N PHE A 46 -36.13 -16.60 -0.98
CA PHE A 46 -35.92 -17.40 -2.19
C PHE A 46 -37.18 -17.27 -3.06
N ILE A 47 -37.05 -16.61 -4.21
CA ILE A 47 -38.13 -16.30 -5.14
C ILE A 47 -37.83 -16.96 -6.47
N ASP A 48 -38.50 -18.07 -6.78
CA ASP A 48 -38.27 -18.89 -7.98
C ASP A 48 -36.79 -19.25 -8.19
N THR A 49 -36.13 -18.64 -9.17
CA THR A 49 -34.71 -18.85 -9.50
C THR A 49 -33.79 -17.80 -8.87
N LYS A 50 -34.31 -16.94 -8.00
CA LYS A 50 -33.60 -15.79 -7.46
C LYS A 50 -33.56 -15.82 -5.94
N LEU A 51 -32.52 -15.21 -5.40
CA LEU A 51 -32.32 -14.97 -3.97
C LEU A 51 -32.29 -13.46 -3.73
N LEU A 52 -33.24 -12.96 -2.95
CA LEU A 52 -33.28 -11.58 -2.45
C LEU A 52 -32.59 -11.53 -1.08
N ILE A 53 -31.60 -10.65 -0.94
CA ILE A 53 -30.77 -10.51 0.26
C ILE A 53 -30.88 -9.07 0.77
N ALA A 54 -31.19 -8.91 2.05
CA ALA A 54 -31.36 -7.62 2.73
C ALA A 54 -32.31 -6.67 1.97
N ASN A 55 -33.36 -7.22 1.35
CA ASN A 55 -34.35 -6.50 0.54
C ASN A 55 -33.79 -5.62 -0.60
N SER A 56 -32.50 -5.78 -0.92
CA SER A 56 -31.77 -4.85 -1.79
C SER A 56 -31.01 -5.56 -2.90
N PHE A 57 -30.52 -6.78 -2.63
CA PHE A 57 -29.66 -7.50 -3.57
C PHE A 57 -30.36 -8.72 -4.13
N LEU A 58 -30.60 -8.71 -5.44
CA LEU A 58 -31.18 -9.85 -6.14
C LEU A 58 -30.08 -10.63 -6.88
N THR A 59 -29.98 -11.93 -6.64
CA THR A 59 -28.97 -12.82 -7.24
C THR A 59 -29.63 -14.03 -7.88
N ASP A 60 -29.22 -14.40 -9.09
CA ASP A 60 -29.66 -15.65 -9.73
C ASP A 60 -29.02 -16.86 -9.05
N ILE A 61 -29.79 -17.91 -8.83
CA ILE A 61 -29.38 -19.20 -8.22
C ILE A 61 -29.92 -20.39 -9.03
N SER A 62 -30.22 -20.17 -10.31
CA SER A 62 -30.92 -21.13 -11.18
C SER A 62 -30.17 -22.45 -11.35
N CYS A 63 -28.84 -22.43 -11.36
CA CYS A 63 -27.99 -23.60 -11.51
C CYS A 63 -27.79 -24.32 -10.17
N ILE A 64 -27.65 -23.59 -9.06
CA ILE A 64 -27.65 -24.18 -7.71
C ILE A 64 -28.96 -24.94 -7.45
N LEU A 65 -30.11 -24.41 -7.88
CA LEU A 65 -31.41 -25.09 -7.68
C LEU A 65 -31.59 -26.37 -8.51
N LYS A 66 -30.70 -26.66 -9.47
CA LYS A 66 -30.71 -27.92 -10.26
C LYS A 66 -29.92 -29.07 -9.60
N MET A 67 -29.27 -28.79 -8.46
CA MET A 67 -28.56 -29.78 -7.66
C MET A 67 -29.55 -30.75 -6.99
N ASP A 68 -29.04 -31.80 -6.35
CA ASP A 68 -29.88 -32.74 -5.60
C ASP A 68 -30.62 -32.04 -4.46
N SER A 69 -31.76 -32.61 -4.05
CA SER A 69 -32.65 -32.01 -3.05
C SER A 69 -31.99 -31.80 -1.70
N GLY A 70 -31.12 -32.71 -1.27
CA GLY A 70 -30.37 -32.59 -0.01
C GLY A 70 -29.41 -31.40 -0.05
N THR A 71 -28.66 -31.26 -1.14
CA THR A 71 -27.73 -30.15 -1.34
C THR A 71 -28.45 -28.81 -1.48
N VAL A 72 -29.57 -28.75 -2.19
CA VAL A 72 -30.38 -27.52 -2.29
C VAL A 72 -30.94 -27.12 -0.93
N ASN A 73 -31.44 -28.08 -0.14
CA ASN A 73 -31.97 -27.80 1.19
C ASN A 73 -30.87 -27.29 2.12
N GLY A 74 -29.70 -27.94 2.15
CA GLY A 74 -28.60 -27.48 3.00
C GLY A 74 -28.04 -26.14 2.59
N PHE A 75 -28.02 -25.81 1.29
CA PHE A 75 -27.65 -24.48 0.81
C PHE A 75 -28.62 -23.43 1.34
N LYS A 76 -29.93 -23.66 1.19
CA LYS A 76 -30.97 -22.73 1.66
C LYS A 76 -30.88 -22.49 3.16
N SER A 77 -30.73 -23.55 3.95
CA SER A 77 -30.60 -23.46 5.41
C SER A 77 -29.32 -22.73 5.83
N THR A 78 -28.18 -23.03 5.18
CA THR A 78 -26.92 -22.33 5.44
C THR A 78 -27.02 -20.83 5.17
N VAL A 79 -27.65 -20.44 4.06
CA VAL A 79 -27.81 -19.01 3.72
C VAL A 79 -28.72 -18.30 4.72
N LYS A 80 -29.81 -18.93 5.17
CA LYS A 80 -30.69 -18.40 6.23
C LYS A 80 -29.92 -18.21 7.53
N GLU A 81 -29.15 -19.21 7.95
CA GLU A 81 -28.36 -19.17 9.19
C GLU A 81 -27.26 -18.11 9.15
N ILE A 82 -26.57 -17.97 8.02
CA ILE A 82 -25.58 -16.90 7.81
C ILE A 82 -26.24 -15.53 7.93
N ALA A 83 -27.45 -15.38 7.39
CA ALA A 83 -28.21 -14.14 7.43
C ALA A 83 -28.78 -13.84 8.83
N GLN A 84 -29.22 -14.85 9.59
CA GLN A 84 -29.69 -14.73 10.97
C GLN A 84 -28.54 -14.42 11.94
N SER A 85 -27.39 -15.08 11.79
CA SER A 85 -26.22 -14.85 12.64
C SER A 85 -25.50 -13.53 12.36
N GLY A 86 -25.73 -12.91 11.20
CA GLY A 86 -24.98 -11.72 10.76
C GLY A 86 -23.48 -11.98 10.56
N SER A 87 -23.08 -13.24 10.37
CA SER A 87 -21.67 -13.64 10.23
C SER A 87 -21.00 -13.10 8.97
N TYR A 88 -21.80 -12.76 7.95
CA TYR A 88 -21.37 -12.17 6.68
C TYR A 88 -22.20 -10.93 6.37
N SER A 89 -21.57 -9.89 5.82
CA SER A 89 -22.33 -8.77 5.21
C SER A 89 -23.21 -9.26 4.05
N PRO A 90 -24.38 -8.63 3.79
CA PRO A 90 -25.23 -8.90 2.64
C PRO A 90 -24.47 -8.90 1.31
N LEU A 91 -23.53 -7.96 1.14
CA LEU A 91 -22.75 -7.84 -0.09
C LEU A 91 -21.74 -9.00 -0.24
N SER A 92 -21.11 -9.42 0.85
CA SER A 92 -20.17 -10.54 0.87
C SER A 92 -20.87 -11.85 0.55
N ILE A 93 -22.04 -12.12 1.14
CA ILE A 93 -22.80 -13.34 0.86
C ILE A 93 -23.33 -13.33 -0.58
N ARG A 94 -23.88 -12.21 -1.05
CA ARG A 94 -24.34 -12.02 -2.45
C ARG A 94 -23.21 -12.31 -3.45
N THR A 95 -22.03 -11.76 -3.20
CA THR A 95 -20.87 -11.93 -4.08
C THR A 95 -20.35 -13.37 -4.07
N THR A 96 -20.35 -14.02 -2.90
CA THR A 96 -19.91 -15.42 -2.76
C THR A 96 -20.88 -16.37 -3.49
N ILE A 97 -22.19 -16.20 -3.28
CA ILE A 97 -23.23 -16.98 -3.95
C ILE A 97 -23.19 -16.75 -5.46
N GLY A 98 -23.08 -15.50 -5.92
CA GLY A 98 -22.99 -15.22 -7.36
C GLY A 98 -21.76 -15.84 -8.04
N HIS A 99 -20.62 -15.92 -7.33
CA HIS A 99 -19.46 -16.67 -7.84
C HIS A 99 -19.70 -18.18 -7.83
N LEU A 100 -20.35 -18.72 -6.79
CA LEU A 100 -20.66 -20.13 -6.69
C LEU A 100 -21.62 -20.54 -7.80
N GLU A 101 -22.70 -19.79 -8.00
CA GLU A 101 -23.66 -19.97 -9.10
C GLU A 101 -22.94 -19.97 -10.45
N LYS A 102 -22.04 -19.00 -10.67
CA LYS A 102 -21.23 -18.99 -11.91
C LYS A 102 -20.36 -20.23 -12.03
N ALA A 103 -19.74 -20.69 -10.94
CA ALA A 103 -18.91 -21.89 -10.97
C ALA A 103 -19.72 -23.15 -11.28
N VAL A 104 -20.92 -23.31 -10.70
CA VAL A 104 -21.84 -24.42 -10.97
C VAL A 104 -22.40 -24.35 -12.39
N ARG A 105 -22.62 -23.14 -12.93
CA ARG A 105 -22.96 -22.97 -14.34
C ARG A 105 -21.83 -23.41 -15.28
N ASP A 106 -20.58 -23.04 -14.96
CA ASP A 106 -19.41 -23.41 -15.75
C ASP A 106 -19.12 -24.92 -15.68
N PHE A 107 -19.35 -25.53 -14.50
CA PHE A 107 -19.16 -26.95 -14.22
C PHE A 107 -20.40 -27.49 -13.48
N PRO A 108 -21.43 -27.94 -14.21
CA PRO A 108 -22.66 -28.48 -13.61
C PRO A 108 -22.37 -29.68 -12.72
N ILE A 109 -22.88 -29.63 -11.49
CA ILE A 109 -22.72 -30.69 -10.48
C ILE A 109 -24.07 -31.03 -9.87
N LYS A 110 -24.27 -32.29 -9.47
CA LYS A 110 -25.48 -32.72 -8.75
C LYS A 110 -25.32 -32.54 -7.24
N ASN A 111 -24.17 -32.93 -6.71
CA ASN A 111 -23.80 -32.87 -5.30
C ASN A 111 -22.33 -32.46 -5.19
N PHE A 112 -21.91 -32.00 -4.00
CA PHE A 112 -20.49 -31.75 -3.73
C PHE A 112 -19.75 -33.06 -3.46
N THR A 113 -18.73 -33.30 -4.27
CA THR A 113 -17.72 -34.37 -4.15
C THR A 113 -16.30 -33.79 -4.18
N PRO A 114 -15.26 -34.54 -3.76
CA PRO A 114 -13.86 -34.12 -3.88
C PRO A 114 -13.47 -33.62 -5.28
N GLU A 115 -13.89 -34.35 -6.31
CA GLU A 115 -13.60 -34.06 -7.73
C GLU A 115 -14.38 -32.83 -8.21
N SER A 116 -15.65 -32.72 -7.83
CA SER A 116 -16.50 -31.58 -8.19
C SER A 116 -15.91 -30.26 -7.66
N TYR A 117 -15.41 -30.25 -6.43
CA TYR A 117 -14.84 -29.06 -5.81
C TYR A 117 -13.56 -28.60 -6.52
N GLN A 118 -12.69 -29.56 -6.88
CA GLN A 118 -11.49 -29.28 -7.68
C GLN A 118 -11.84 -28.57 -9.00
N ASN A 119 -12.88 -29.03 -9.69
CA ASN A 119 -13.36 -28.42 -10.93
C ASN A 119 -13.92 -27.00 -10.69
N LEU A 120 -14.72 -26.81 -9.64
CA LEU A 120 -15.30 -25.50 -9.30
C LEU A 120 -14.23 -24.42 -9.06
N ILE A 121 -13.06 -24.79 -8.52
CA ILE A 121 -11.99 -23.84 -8.22
C ILE A 121 -10.92 -23.70 -9.32
N LYS A 122 -10.85 -24.62 -10.30
CA LYS A 122 -9.72 -24.76 -11.25
C LYS A 122 -9.26 -23.45 -11.90
N ASN A 123 -10.21 -22.61 -12.32
CA ASN A 123 -9.95 -21.32 -12.99
C ASN A 123 -10.39 -20.09 -12.18
N LYS A 124 -10.52 -20.23 -10.85
CA LYS A 124 -10.91 -19.12 -9.97
C LYS A 124 -9.68 -18.46 -9.36
N SER A 125 -9.78 -17.20 -8.95
CA SER A 125 -8.70 -16.53 -8.21
C SER A 125 -8.56 -17.10 -6.80
N ASN A 126 -7.42 -16.86 -6.13
CA ASN A 126 -7.21 -17.28 -4.74
C ASN A 126 -8.31 -16.77 -3.81
N GLY A 127 -8.76 -15.53 -4.01
CA GLY A 127 -9.82 -14.92 -3.20
C GLY A 127 -11.16 -15.65 -3.35
N ILE A 128 -11.54 -16.02 -4.57
CA ILE A 128 -12.80 -16.73 -4.82
C ILE A 128 -12.75 -18.15 -4.25
N ALA A 129 -11.66 -18.89 -4.47
CA ALA A 129 -11.51 -20.23 -3.93
C ALA A 129 -11.56 -20.25 -2.39
N ASN A 130 -10.91 -19.27 -1.74
CA ASN A 130 -10.97 -19.12 -0.29
C ASN A 130 -12.36 -18.69 0.21
N ALA A 131 -13.11 -17.91 -0.57
CA ALA A 131 -14.50 -17.58 -0.24
C ALA A 131 -15.40 -18.81 -0.28
N PHE A 132 -15.28 -19.66 -1.31
CA PHE A 132 -15.97 -20.95 -1.38
C PHE A 132 -15.61 -21.83 -0.20
N ARG A 133 -14.32 -22.01 0.06
CA ARG A 133 -13.84 -22.77 1.22
C ARG A 133 -14.49 -22.29 2.51
N THR A 134 -14.55 -20.98 2.75
CA THR A 134 -15.11 -20.45 3.99
C THR A 134 -16.62 -20.69 4.08
N PHE A 135 -17.35 -20.49 2.99
CA PHE A 135 -18.78 -20.77 2.91
C PHE A 135 -19.09 -22.26 3.16
N LEU A 136 -18.38 -23.17 2.50
CA LEU A 136 -18.57 -24.62 2.66
C LEU A 136 -18.18 -25.12 4.07
N ASN A 137 -17.15 -24.53 4.70
CA ASN A 137 -16.82 -24.85 6.08
C ASN A 137 -17.92 -24.41 7.06
N ILE A 138 -18.59 -23.29 6.80
CA ILE A 138 -19.74 -22.85 7.61
C ILE A 138 -20.90 -23.81 7.41
N TRP A 139 -21.25 -24.13 6.16
CA TRP A 139 -22.30 -25.10 5.84
C TRP A 139 -22.05 -26.43 6.57
N PHE A 140 -20.86 -27.01 6.41
CA PHE A 140 -20.52 -28.29 7.03
C PHE A 140 -20.58 -28.23 8.57
N ARG A 141 -20.07 -27.16 9.18
CA ARG A 141 -20.11 -26.97 10.64
C ARG A 141 -21.55 -26.86 11.19
N LEU A 142 -22.47 -26.32 10.39
CA LEU A 142 -23.88 -26.22 10.76
C LEU A 142 -24.64 -27.56 10.64
N GLY A 143 -24.02 -28.60 10.08
CA GLY A 143 -24.60 -29.94 9.99
C GLY A 143 -25.71 -30.08 8.94
N TYR A 144 -25.90 -29.09 8.07
CA TYR A 144 -26.92 -29.16 7.02
C TYR A 144 -26.52 -30.11 5.88
N PRO A 145 -27.49 -30.78 5.22
CA PRO A 145 -27.22 -31.81 4.20
C PRO A 145 -26.49 -31.27 2.96
N GLY A 146 -25.85 -32.16 2.18
CA GLY A 146 -25.19 -31.81 0.91
C GLY A 146 -23.66 -31.76 0.93
N LEU A 147 -23.03 -31.90 2.11
CA LEU A 147 -21.58 -31.99 2.27
C LEU A 147 -21.21 -33.19 3.15
N ASN A 148 -20.16 -33.92 2.75
CA ASN A 148 -19.59 -35.00 3.55
C ASN A 148 -18.16 -34.66 4.00
N SER A 149 -17.65 -35.41 4.98
CA SER A 149 -16.31 -35.22 5.56
C SER A 149 -15.20 -35.32 4.50
N GLU A 150 -15.27 -36.32 3.62
CA GLU A 150 -14.30 -36.54 2.55
C GLU A 150 -14.16 -35.33 1.61
N THR A 151 -15.28 -34.72 1.21
CA THR A 151 -15.27 -33.50 0.40
C THR A 151 -14.66 -32.34 1.17
N MET A 152 -14.98 -32.21 2.45
CA MET A 152 -14.48 -31.12 3.29
C MET A 152 -12.99 -31.21 3.59
N ASP A 153 -12.44 -32.42 3.67
CA ASP A 153 -11.00 -32.64 3.79
C ASP A 153 -10.28 -32.10 2.55
N VAL A 154 -10.79 -32.38 1.35
CA VAL A 154 -10.25 -31.83 0.09
C VAL A 154 -10.44 -30.31 0.00
N VAL A 155 -11.59 -29.79 0.42
CA VAL A 155 -11.85 -28.34 0.49
C VAL A 155 -10.82 -27.63 1.33
N ASN A 156 -10.43 -28.23 2.46
CA ASN A 156 -9.46 -27.68 3.39
C ASN A 156 -8.01 -27.90 2.94
N TYR A 157 -7.70 -29.03 2.33
CA TYR A 157 -6.40 -29.33 1.74
C TYR A 157 -6.05 -28.37 0.60
N LEU A 158 -7.02 -28.04 -0.26
CA LEU A 158 -6.85 -27.14 -1.40
C LEU A 158 -6.92 -25.64 -1.04
N LYS A 159 -6.71 -25.29 0.23
CA LYS A 159 -6.63 -23.90 0.69
C LYS A 159 -5.57 -23.14 -0.11
N ARG A 160 -5.96 -21.99 -0.67
CA ARG A 160 -5.04 -21.15 -1.45
C ARG A 160 -4.41 -20.06 -0.60
N PRO A 161 -3.20 -19.57 -0.97
CA PRO A 161 -2.56 -18.47 -0.26
C PRO A 161 -3.50 -17.27 -0.14
N ALA A 162 -3.62 -16.74 1.08
CA ALA A 162 -4.27 -15.45 1.27
C ALA A 162 -3.47 -14.37 0.50
N PRO A 163 -4.14 -13.31 -0.01
CA PRO A 163 -3.42 -12.16 -0.54
C PRO A 163 -2.46 -11.66 0.55
N ARG A 164 -1.19 -11.42 0.20
CA ARG A 164 -0.28 -10.76 1.14
C ARG A 164 -0.92 -9.42 1.53
N PRO A 165 -1.01 -9.08 2.84
CA PRO A 165 -1.42 -7.76 3.25
C PRO A 165 -0.50 -6.77 2.54
N ARG A 166 -1.06 -5.92 1.66
CA ARG A 166 -0.24 -4.89 1.05
C ARG A 166 0.07 -3.91 2.17
N ALA A 167 1.35 -3.79 2.53
CA ALA A 167 1.84 -2.90 3.56
C ALA A 167 1.73 -1.41 3.16
N ARG A 168 0.68 -1.01 2.40
CA ARG A 168 0.53 0.31 1.78
C ARG A 168 0.68 1.46 2.78
N ILE A 169 0.24 1.24 4.02
CA ILE A 169 0.22 2.26 5.09
C ILE A 169 1.54 2.31 5.86
N THR A 170 2.39 1.29 5.76
CA THR A 170 3.69 1.22 6.47
C THR A 170 4.88 1.22 5.52
N SER A 171 4.66 1.04 4.22
CA SER A 171 5.67 1.15 3.19
C SER A 171 5.69 2.57 2.63
N ASP A 172 6.87 3.17 2.49
CA ASP A 172 7.09 4.41 1.72
C ASP A 172 7.02 4.17 0.20
N ASP A 173 6.05 3.34 -0.24
CA ASP A 173 5.82 3.02 -1.64
C ASP A 173 5.28 4.26 -2.36
N PRO A 174 5.99 4.81 -3.36
CA PRO A 174 5.61 6.05 -4.02
C PRO A 174 4.34 5.96 -4.88
N THR A 175 3.85 4.75 -5.12
CA THR A 175 2.71 4.46 -5.99
C THR A 175 1.45 4.05 -5.24
N GLU A 176 1.59 3.46 -4.04
CA GLU A 176 0.49 2.86 -3.28
C GLU A 176 0.36 3.42 -1.85
N GLY A 177 1.42 4.06 -1.33
CA GLY A 177 1.48 4.65 0.01
C GLY A 177 0.95 6.08 0.08
N TRP A 178 1.33 6.83 1.12
CA TRP A 178 0.96 8.24 1.24
C TRP A 178 1.69 9.11 0.19
N TYR A 179 1.20 10.33 0.02
CA TYR A 179 1.89 11.40 -0.70
C TYR A 179 2.92 12.05 0.23
N THR A 180 4.04 12.47 -0.32
CA THR A 180 4.93 13.42 0.39
C THR A 180 4.21 14.76 0.55
N THR A 181 4.78 15.64 1.37
CA THR A 181 4.26 17.02 1.52
C THR A 181 4.23 17.73 0.17
N GLN A 182 5.32 17.64 -0.60
CA GLN A 182 5.40 18.27 -1.92
C GLN A 182 4.38 17.68 -2.90
N GLU A 183 4.29 16.34 -3.00
CA GLU A 183 3.28 15.70 -3.87
C GLU A 183 1.86 16.12 -3.49
N TYR A 184 1.56 16.25 -2.19
CA TYR A 184 0.24 16.68 -1.72
C TYR A 184 -0.04 18.14 -2.10
N ASP A 185 0.89 19.05 -1.81
CA ASP A 185 0.74 20.47 -2.08
C ASP A 185 0.60 20.73 -3.59
N ASP A 186 1.46 20.12 -4.41
CA ASP A 186 1.38 20.20 -5.88
C ASP A 186 0.05 19.66 -6.43
N LEU A 187 -0.50 18.61 -5.79
CA LEU A 187 -1.82 18.08 -6.16
C LEU A 187 -2.94 19.07 -5.83
N ILE A 188 -2.93 19.66 -4.62
CA ILE A 188 -3.95 20.64 -4.22
C ILE A 188 -3.89 21.89 -5.12
N ASP A 189 -2.69 22.40 -5.39
CA ASP A 189 -2.47 23.54 -6.29
C ASP A 189 -2.95 23.22 -7.70
N SER A 190 -2.59 22.04 -8.23
CA SER A 190 -3.08 21.57 -9.52
C SER A 190 -4.61 21.48 -9.56
N TYR A 191 -5.28 21.03 -8.50
CA TYR A 191 -6.74 20.97 -8.47
C TYR A 191 -7.38 22.35 -8.62
N TRP A 192 -6.86 23.35 -7.90
CA TRP A 192 -7.33 24.73 -8.02
C TRP A 192 -7.05 25.33 -9.41
N LEU A 193 -5.81 25.21 -9.90
CA LEU A 193 -5.43 25.73 -11.22
C LEU A 193 -6.22 25.09 -12.37
N ASN A 194 -6.47 23.78 -12.29
CA ASN A 194 -7.28 23.08 -13.29
C ASN A 194 -8.76 23.49 -13.24
N TYR A 195 -9.28 23.87 -12.07
CA TYR A 195 -10.63 24.41 -11.93
C TYR A 195 -10.73 25.83 -12.48
N GLU A 196 -9.81 26.70 -12.11
CA GLU A 196 -9.76 28.11 -12.57
C GLU A 196 -9.60 28.21 -14.09
N SER A 197 -8.80 27.32 -14.69
CA SER A 197 -8.63 27.24 -16.15
C SER A 197 -9.81 26.57 -16.87
N GLY A 198 -10.75 25.97 -16.13
CA GLY A 198 -11.88 25.21 -16.69
C GLY A 198 -11.51 23.85 -17.26
N GLN A 199 -10.29 23.36 -17.02
CA GLN A 199 -9.83 22.04 -17.46
C GLN A 199 -10.56 20.90 -16.72
N VAL A 200 -10.80 21.09 -15.42
CA VAL A 200 -11.56 20.16 -14.58
C VAL A 200 -12.83 20.84 -14.09
N ASP A 201 -13.96 20.14 -14.21
CA ASP A 201 -15.26 20.69 -13.83
C ASP A 201 -15.42 20.83 -12.31
N LEU A 202 -16.44 21.60 -11.89
CA LEU A 202 -16.74 21.88 -10.49
C LEU A 202 -16.94 20.60 -9.68
N ARG A 203 -17.67 19.63 -10.23
CA ARG A 203 -18.02 18.38 -9.55
C ARG A 203 -16.78 17.53 -9.26
N ASP A 204 -15.93 17.34 -10.26
CA ASP A 204 -14.69 16.56 -10.16
C ASP A 204 -13.70 17.27 -9.21
N THR A 205 -13.55 18.59 -9.32
CA THR A 205 -12.70 19.41 -8.43
C THR A 205 -13.14 19.33 -6.97
N THR A 206 -14.44 19.51 -6.72
CA THR A 206 -15.01 19.46 -5.36
C THR A 206 -14.80 18.08 -4.73
N ALA A 207 -14.93 16.99 -5.51
CA ALA A 207 -14.65 15.64 -5.02
C ALA A 207 -13.19 15.44 -4.63
N LEU A 208 -12.25 15.94 -5.45
CA LEU A 208 -10.82 15.88 -5.19
C LEU A 208 -10.44 16.66 -3.94
N LEU A 209 -10.94 17.90 -3.78
CA LEU A 209 -10.65 18.73 -2.60
C LEU A 209 -11.29 18.19 -1.32
N LEU A 210 -12.54 17.69 -1.36
CA LEU A 210 -13.15 17.02 -0.21
C LEU A 210 -12.35 15.77 0.20
N ASN A 211 -11.85 14.99 -0.77
CA ASN A 211 -10.99 13.85 -0.49
C ASN A 211 -9.62 14.29 0.05
N GLY A 212 -9.04 15.36 -0.48
CA GLY A 212 -7.80 16.00 -0.02
C GLY A 212 -7.87 16.48 1.42
N GLN A 213 -8.97 17.15 1.78
CA GLN A 213 -9.16 17.73 3.10
C GLN A 213 -9.54 16.70 4.16
N TYR A 214 -10.42 15.74 3.85
CA TYR A 214 -10.99 14.84 4.86
C TYR A 214 -10.52 13.39 4.75
N GLY A 215 -9.90 12.97 3.65
CA GLY A 215 -9.43 11.59 3.48
C GLY A 215 -10.57 10.54 3.50
N ARG A 216 -11.78 10.94 3.10
CA ARG A 216 -12.98 10.08 3.12
C ARG A 216 -12.94 9.04 2.01
N ARG A 217 -13.50 7.85 2.25
CA ARG A 217 -13.58 6.80 1.23
C ARG A 217 -14.52 7.24 0.11
N GLY A 218 -14.25 6.84 -1.13
CA GLY A 218 -15.12 7.18 -2.27
C GLY A 218 -16.60 6.83 -2.03
N ARG A 219 -16.91 5.70 -1.36
CA ARG A 219 -18.29 5.34 -1.00
C ARG A 219 -18.97 6.33 -0.03
N GLN A 220 -18.22 6.91 0.90
CA GLN A 220 -18.73 7.93 1.83
C GLN A 220 -19.01 9.24 1.09
N LEU A 221 -18.18 9.60 0.11
CA LEU A 221 -18.44 10.77 -0.74
C LEU A 221 -19.69 10.57 -1.59
N THR A 222 -19.87 9.39 -2.21
CA THR A 222 -21.04 9.12 -3.06
C THR A 222 -22.37 9.14 -2.33
N THR A 223 -22.37 9.01 -1.00
CA THR A 223 -23.59 8.95 -0.17
C THR A 223 -23.95 10.29 0.47
N LEU A 224 -23.15 11.34 0.22
CA LEU A 224 -23.44 12.69 0.64
C LEU A 224 -24.69 13.25 -0.04
N LYS A 225 -25.41 14.08 0.71
CA LYS A 225 -26.57 14.85 0.28
C LYS A 225 -26.37 16.34 0.53
N VAL A 226 -27.27 17.15 -0.03
CA VAL A 226 -27.31 18.58 0.24
C VAL A 226 -27.49 18.86 1.74
N CYS A 227 -28.37 18.13 2.43
CA CYS A 227 -28.62 18.31 3.86
C CYS A 227 -27.40 18.08 4.77
N ASP A 228 -26.34 17.45 4.27
CA ASP A 228 -25.14 17.16 5.04
C ASP A 228 -24.26 18.38 5.25
N PHE A 229 -24.49 19.44 4.48
CA PHE A 229 -23.76 20.70 4.54
C PHE A 229 -24.59 21.72 5.31
N GLN A 230 -24.07 22.15 6.46
CA GLN A 230 -24.78 23.06 7.37
C GLN A 230 -23.86 24.21 7.79
N CYS A 231 -24.40 25.40 7.96
CA CYS A 231 -23.66 26.55 8.50
C CYS A 231 -24.27 27.14 9.78
N GLU A 232 -25.53 26.80 10.07
CA GLU A 232 -26.26 27.25 11.25
C GLU A 232 -26.36 26.14 12.29
N GLY A 233 -26.43 26.49 13.56
CA GLY A 233 -26.51 25.53 14.66
C GLY A 233 -25.22 24.74 14.90
N GLU A 234 -25.36 23.62 15.59
CA GLU A 234 -24.26 22.76 16.04
C GLU A 234 -24.64 21.28 15.84
N THR A 235 -23.71 20.49 15.31
CA THR A 235 -23.85 19.04 15.16
C THR A 235 -22.57 18.39 15.66
N ASP A 236 -22.68 17.39 16.55
CA ASP A 236 -21.54 16.70 17.18
C ASP A 236 -20.46 17.63 17.77
N GLY A 237 -20.85 18.75 18.39
CA GLY A 237 -19.90 19.71 18.96
C GLY A 237 -19.27 20.68 17.96
N VAL A 238 -19.68 20.62 16.68
CA VAL A 238 -19.14 21.46 15.60
C VAL A 238 -20.18 22.49 15.17
N SER A 239 -19.87 23.78 15.40
CA SER A 239 -20.68 24.91 14.96
C SER A 239 -20.18 25.53 13.65
N GLY A 240 -21.02 26.31 12.96
CA GLY A 240 -20.63 27.03 11.75
C GLY A 240 -20.61 26.14 10.50
N LYS A 241 -19.80 26.51 9.51
CA LYS A 241 -19.61 25.79 8.23
C LYS A 241 -19.12 24.37 8.49
N ARG A 242 -19.93 23.36 8.20
CA ARG A 242 -19.63 21.95 8.50
C ARG A 242 -20.25 20.98 7.50
N VAL A 243 -19.66 19.79 7.41
CA VAL A 243 -20.14 18.67 6.60
C VAL A 243 -20.26 17.41 7.47
N SER A 244 -21.35 16.67 7.29
CA SER A 244 -21.61 15.41 8.01
C SER A 244 -21.45 14.22 7.07
N PHE A 245 -20.37 13.44 7.22
CA PHE A 245 -20.14 12.29 6.37
C PHE A 245 -20.87 11.06 6.90
N PRO A 246 -21.67 10.36 6.07
CA PRO A 246 -22.18 9.06 6.46
C PRO A 246 -21.04 8.04 6.54
N GLY A 247 -21.05 7.21 7.58
CA GLY A 247 -20.18 6.05 7.71
C GLY A 247 -20.43 5.01 6.61
N ALA A 248 -19.47 4.10 6.41
CA ALA A 248 -19.52 3.12 5.31
C ALA A 248 -19.25 1.68 5.73
N LYS A 249 -18.96 1.42 7.01
CA LYS A 249 -18.53 0.11 7.51
C LYS A 249 -19.26 -0.37 8.76
N ASP A 250 -20.08 0.47 9.38
CA ASP A 250 -20.85 0.05 10.54
C ASP A 250 -21.98 -0.88 10.08
N ARG A 251 -22.40 -1.81 10.94
CA ARG A 251 -23.45 -2.79 10.59
C ARG A 251 -24.77 -2.13 10.13
N GLY A 252 -25.08 -0.92 10.62
CA GLY A 252 -26.27 -0.16 10.18
C GLY A 252 -26.20 0.33 8.72
N ALA A 253 -25.00 0.43 8.12
CA ALA A 253 -24.83 0.76 6.71
C ALA A 253 -25.32 -0.35 5.75
N GLU A 254 -25.69 -1.52 6.29
CA GLU A 254 -26.22 -2.66 5.56
C GLU A 254 -27.75 -2.70 5.57
N GLU A 255 -28.39 -2.03 6.55
CA GLU A 255 -29.85 -1.98 6.69
C GLU A 255 -30.47 -0.97 5.71
N TRP A 256 -29.81 0.17 5.48
CA TRP A 256 -30.20 1.14 4.46
C TRP A 256 -29.04 2.03 4.00
N PHE A 257 -29.24 2.73 2.87
CA PHE A 257 -28.21 3.41 2.07
C PHE A 257 -27.29 4.40 2.85
N ARG A 258 -27.76 4.98 3.96
CA ARG A 258 -26.99 5.88 4.84
C ARG A 258 -27.16 5.54 6.33
N GLY A 259 -27.41 4.28 6.67
CA GLY A 259 -27.71 3.83 8.04
C GLY A 259 -26.53 3.70 9.00
N SER A 260 -25.38 4.23 8.63
CA SER A 260 -24.21 4.31 9.50
C SER A 260 -24.28 5.53 10.40
N LYS A 261 -23.39 5.62 11.38
CA LYS A 261 -23.17 6.87 12.11
C LYS A 261 -22.68 7.96 11.16
N PHE A 262 -22.97 9.21 11.51
CA PHE A 262 -22.46 10.37 10.80
C PHE A 262 -21.24 10.91 11.55
N GLU A 263 -20.28 11.41 10.79
CA GLU A 263 -19.10 12.08 11.32
C GLU A 263 -19.05 13.51 10.80
N THR A 264 -19.34 14.46 11.69
CA THR A 264 -19.38 15.88 11.40
C THR A 264 -18.00 16.52 11.51
N HIS A 265 -17.64 17.36 10.53
CA HIS A 265 -16.39 18.12 10.48
C HIS A 265 -16.60 19.57 10.07
N SER A 266 -15.80 20.47 10.67
CA SER A 266 -15.72 21.87 10.26
C SER A 266 -15.08 22.04 8.88
N MET A 267 -15.52 23.05 8.14
CA MET A 267 -15.07 23.34 6.77
C MET A 267 -14.51 24.76 6.65
N GLY A 268 -13.42 24.89 5.88
CA GLY A 268 -12.83 26.19 5.53
C GLY A 268 -13.71 26.99 4.56
N GLY A 269 -13.46 28.31 4.47
CA GLY A 269 -14.27 29.24 3.68
C GLY A 269 -14.35 28.86 2.19
N ASP A 270 -13.19 28.70 1.56
CA ASP A 270 -13.11 28.47 0.11
C ASP A 270 -13.73 27.13 -0.30
N LEU A 271 -13.45 26.06 0.46
CA LEU A 271 -14.04 24.75 0.21
C LEU A 271 -15.55 24.75 0.43
N TRP A 272 -16.04 25.50 1.43
CA TRP A 272 -17.47 25.68 1.66
C TRP A 272 -18.12 26.38 0.47
N ASP A 273 -17.56 27.48 0.01
CA ASP A 273 -18.13 28.26 -1.09
C ASP A 273 -18.17 27.41 -2.38
N LEU A 274 -17.14 26.60 -2.63
CA LEU A 274 -17.13 25.62 -3.73
C LEU A 274 -18.24 24.55 -3.58
N CYS A 275 -18.44 24.04 -2.37
CA CYS A 275 -19.52 23.08 -2.08
C CYS A 275 -20.92 23.72 -2.27
N GLN A 276 -21.10 24.99 -1.90
CA GLN A 276 -22.34 25.72 -2.14
C GLN A 276 -22.62 25.91 -3.65
N LEU A 277 -21.59 26.16 -4.45
CA LEU A 277 -21.71 26.18 -5.91
C LEU A 277 -22.15 24.81 -6.46
N GLN A 278 -21.55 23.72 -5.97
CA GLN A 278 -21.91 22.35 -6.37
C GLN A 278 -23.36 22.01 -5.98
N ILE A 279 -23.81 22.42 -4.78
CA ILE A 279 -25.21 22.26 -4.33
C ILE A 279 -26.15 23.00 -5.27
N LYS A 280 -25.83 24.25 -5.61
CA LYS A 280 -26.65 25.07 -6.52
C LYS A 280 -26.75 24.43 -7.91
N GLU A 281 -25.65 23.92 -8.46
CA GLU A 281 -25.62 23.22 -9.74
C GLU A 281 -26.46 21.94 -9.69
N THR A 282 -26.33 21.17 -8.61
CA THR A 282 -27.10 19.95 -8.38
C THR A 282 -28.60 20.23 -8.33
N ILE A 283 -29.05 21.22 -7.55
CA ILE A 283 -30.47 21.59 -7.47
C ILE A 283 -30.99 22.03 -8.84
N SER A 284 -30.27 22.94 -9.50
CA SER A 284 -30.65 23.46 -10.82
C SER A 284 -30.75 22.36 -11.88
N ALA A 285 -29.82 21.40 -11.85
CA ALA A 285 -29.81 20.25 -12.74
C ALA A 285 -31.05 19.36 -12.52
N HIS A 286 -31.39 19.06 -11.28
CA HIS A 286 -32.55 18.20 -10.97
C HIS A 286 -33.87 18.93 -11.26
N GLU A 287 -34.04 20.18 -10.87
CA GLU A 287 -35.25 20.97 -11.19
C GLU A 287 -35.50 21.03 -12.70
N LYS A 288 -34.44 21.10 -13.52
CA LYS A 288 -34.55 21.02 -14.99
C LYS A 288 -34.98 19.64 -15.47
N ILE A 289 -34.51 18.55 -14.86
CA ILE A 289 -34.90 17.17 -15.20
C ILE A 289 -36.36 16.92 -14.82
N PHE A 290 -36.75 17.29 -13.60
CA PHE A 290 -38.11 17.12 -13.07
C PHE A 290 -39.10 18.15 -13.62
N LYS A 291 -38.62 19.19 -14.31
CA LYS A 291 -39.40 20.28 -14.90
C LYS A 291 -40.31 20.99 -13.87
N ARG A 292 -39.88 21.03 -12.62
CA ARG A 292 -40.58 21.69 -11.52
C ARG A 292 -39.58 22.22 -10.51
N GLU A 293 -40.02 23.18 -9.71
CA GLU A 293 -39.29 23.59 -8.52
C GLU A 293 -39.39 22.50 -7.44
N LEU A 294 -38.28 22.24 -6.76
CA LEU A 294 -38.23 21.30 -5.64
C LEU A 294 -38.45 22.04 -4.32
N THR A 295 -39.18 21.41 -3.40
CA THR A 295 -39.35 21.96 -2.05
C THR A 295 -38.02 21.97 -1.28
N PRO A 296 -37.86 22.77 -0.22
CA PRO A 296 -36.64 22.76 0.60
C PRO A 296 -36.26 21.37 1.10
N TYR A 297 -37.24 20.58 1.55
CA TYR A 297 -37.02 19.19 1.97
C TYR A 297 -36.50 18.31 0.81
N GLU A 298 -37.09 18.41 -0.37
CA GLU A 298 -36.65 17.63 -1.54
C GLU A 298 -35.23 18.03 -1.98
N ARG A 299 -34.91 19.34 -1.97
CA ARG A 299 -33.56 19.85 -2.25
C ARG A 299 -32.54 19.26 -1.28
N ASP A 300 -32.88 19.23 0.01
CA ASP A 300 -32.05 18.65 1.07
C ASP A 300 -31.80 17.16 0.87
N GLN A 301 -32.77 16.43 0.32
CA GLN A 301 -32.63 15.00 0.03
C GLN A 301 -31.80 14.67 -1.21
N LEU A 302 -31.49 15.65 -2.07
CA LEU A 302 -30.72 15.41 -3.29
C LEU A 302 -29.30 14.95 -3.00
N PRO A 303 -28.74 14.08 -3.86
CA PRO A 303 -27.34 13.68 -3.79
C PRO A 303 -26.40 14.86 -4.05
N PHE A 304 -25.37 15.05 -3.22
CA PHE A 304 -24.34 16.06 -3.48
C PHE A 304 -23.52 15.71 -4.75
N PHE A 305 -23.24 14.43 -4.94
CA PHE A 305 -22.69 13.90 -6.19
C PHE A 305 -23.73 13.05 -6.92
N HIS A 306 -24.29 13.62 -7.98
CA HIS A 306 -25.34 13.01 -8.79
C HIS A 306 -24.80 12.30 -10.05
N LYS A 307 -25.58 11.35 -10.58
CA LYS A 307 -25.32 10.74 -11.89
C LYS A 307 -25.44 11.75 -13.03
N ASP A 308 -24.83 11.44 -14.18
CA ASP A 308 -25.03 12.22 -15.41
C ASP A 308 -26.54 12.33 -15.72
N ASN A 309 -27.01 13.58 -15.83
CA ASN A 309 -28.39 13.95 -16.11
C ASN A 309 -28.97 13.23 -17.34
N ARG A 310 -28.15 12.98 -18.37
CA ARG A 310 -28.58 12.24 -19.57
C ARG A 310 -28.95 10.81 -19.23
N ARG A 311 -28.22 10.18 -18.31
CA ARG A 311 -28.51 8.82 -17.85
C ARG A 311 -29.76 8.79 -16.96
N ILE A 312 -29.97 9.80 -16.14
CA ILE A 312 -31.19 9.93 -15.34
C ILE A 312 -32.40 10.03 -16.28
N ALA A 313 -32.33 10.88 -17.31
CA ALA A 313 -33.39 11.06 -18.30
C ALA A 313 -33.60 9.85 -19.24
N SER A 314 -32.56 9.07 -19.53
CA SER A 314 -32.64 7.92 -20.46
C SER A 314 -33.04 6.61 -19.79
N THR A 315 -33.09 6.54 -18.46
CA THR A 315 -33.46 5.31 -17.77
C THR A 315 -34.98 5.14 -17.81
N ASN A 316 -35.47 3.98 -18.27
CA ASN A 316 -36.88 3.56 -18.21
C ASN A 316 -37.36 3.42 -16.74
N TYR A 317 -37.39 4.51 -15.98
CA TYR A 317 -38.05 4.56 -14.69
C TYR A 317 -39.50 5.00 -14.91
N PRO A 318 -40.50 4.30 -14.34
CA PRO A 318 -41.89 4.74 -14.44
C PRO A 318 -42.04 6.10 -13.75
N ASN A 319 -42.38 7.13 -14.54
CA ASN A 319 -42.69 8.51 -14.16
C ASN A 319 -41.71 9.23 -13.20
N ILE A 320 -40.66 9.84 -13.76
CA ILE A 320 -39.89 10.92 -13.10
C ILE A 320 -40.81 12.01 -12.51
N GLU A 321 -41.98 12.22 -13.12
CA GLU A 321 -43.01 13.17 -12.64
C GLU A 321 -43.68 12.74 -11.32
N SER A 322 -43.55 11.47 -10.92
CA SER A 322 -44.12 10.93 -9.66
C SER A 322 -43.18 11.00 -8.45
N PHE A 323 -41.91 11.39 -8.66
CA PHE A 323 -40.94 11.51 -7.58
C PHE A 323 -41.38 12.55 -6.54
N SER A 324 -41.48 12.12 -5.28
CA SER A 324 -41.87 12.99 -4.18
C SER A 324 -41.20 12.57 -2.87
N GLY A 325 -40.98 13.54 -1.98
CA GLY A 325 -40.51 13.28 -0.61
C GLY A 325 -39.25 12.40 -0.56
N ASP A 326 -39.38 11.21 0.03
CA ASP A 326 -38.25 10.30 0.28
C ASP A 326 -37.71 9.61 -0.98
N ASP A 327 -38.41 9.68 -2.11
CA ASP A 327 -37.90 9.16 -3.39
C ASP A 327 -36.54 9.80 -3.75
N PHE A 328 -36.37 11.08 -3.42
CA PHE A 328 -35.12 11.83 -3.64
C PHE A 328 -33.95 11.31 -2.80
N SER A 329 -34.23 10.56 -1.72
CA SER A 329 -33.23 9.84 -0.92
C SER A 329 -32.74 8.54 -1.58
N SER A 330 -33.27 8.17 -2.75
CA SER A 330 -32.93 6.93 -3.43
C SER A 330 -31.48 6.92 -3.90
N SER A 331 -30.80 5.78 -3.68
CA SER A 331 -29.46 5.51 -4.20
C SER A 331 -29.35 5.62 -5.73
N PHE A 332 -30.49 5.66 -6.44
CA PHE A 332 -30.54 5.78 -7.88
C PHE A 332 -29.97 7.11 -8.40
N LEU A 333 -30.26 8.22 -7.72
CA LEU A 333 -29.80 9.56 -8.14
C LEU A 333 -28.30 9.76 -7.84
N HIS A 334 -27.77 9.05 -6.85
CA HIS A 334 -26.38 9.14 -6.41
C HIS A 334 -25.39 8.60 -7.44
N LEU A 335 -24.24 9.27 -7.57
CA LEU A 335 -23.11 8.80 -8.35
C LEU A 335 -22.63 7.44 -7.81
N GLY A 336 -22.43 6.47 -8.70
CA GLY A 336 -21.90 5.16 -8.31
C GLY A 336 -20.43 5.21 -7.87
N THR A 337 -20.02 4.27 -7.01
CA THR A 337 -18.65 4.18 -6.49
C THR A 337 -17.58 4.08 -7.60
N SER A 338 -17.88 3.41 -8.71
CA SER A 338 -16.96 3.36 -9.86
C SER A 338 -16.73 4.72 -10.51
N GLY A 339 -17.80 5.53 -10.63
CA GLY A 339 -17.71 6.90 -11.14
C GLY A 339 -16.88 7.79 -10.22
N MET A 340 -17.13 7.71 -8.91
CA MET A 340 -16.33 8.42 -7.92
C MET A 340 -14.87 7.97 -7.92
N THR A 341 -14.61 6.67 -8.06
CA THR A 341 -13.24 6.14 -8.13
C THR A 341 -12.50 6.72 -9.34
N TYR A 342 -13.15 6.75 -10.49
CA TYR A 342 -12.60 7.36 -11.70
C TYR A 342 -12.34 8.87 -11.51
N MET A 343 -13.29 9.63 -10.96
CA MET A 343 -13.09 11.06 -10.64
C MET A 343 -11.88 11.30 -9.74
N LEU A 344 -11.73 10.50 -8.68
CA LEU A 344 -10.61 10.61 -7.73
C LEU A 344 -9.26 10.12 -8.26
N THR A 345 -9.21 9.59 -9.49
CA THR A 345 -7.94 9.39 -10.21
C THR A 345 -7.51 10.62 -11.01
N ASN A 346 -8.32 11.68 -11.02
CA ASN A 346 -8.12 12.94 -11.74
C ASN A 346 -7.65 12.77 -13.20
N PRO A 347 -8.38 12.03 -14.05
CA PRO A 347 -7.94 11.72 -15.41
C PRO A 347 -7.97 12.92 -16.37
N LYS A 348 -8.69 13.99 -16.00
CA LYS A 348 -8.81 15.23 -16.79
C LYS A 348 -7.76 16.28 -16.41
N GLY A 349 -7.24 16.20 -15.18
CA GLY A 349 -6.36 17.22 -14.62
C GLY A 349 -4.92 17.11 -15.11
N THR A 350 -4.16 18.16 -14.85
CA THR A 350 -2.73 18.22 -15.16
C THR A 350 -1.96 17.21 -14.30
N PRO A 351 -1.14 16.32 -14.89
CA PRO A 351 -0.33 15.37 -14.15
C PRO A 351 0.70 16.07 -13.26
N VAL A 352 0.66 15.81 -11.96
CA VAL A 352 1.70 16.23 -11.01
C VAL A 352 2.86 15.25 -11.08
N ILE A 353 4.09 15.75 -11.16
CA ILE A 353 5.30 14.92 -11.23
C ILE A 353 5.86 14.74 -9.83
N SER A 354 6.04 13.48 -9.43
CA SER A 354 6.64 13.13 -8.14
C SER A 354 8.13 13.46 -8.14
N GLU A 355 8.59 14.23 -7.16
CA GLU A 355 9.98 14.51 -6.87
C GLU A 355 10.78 13.25 -6.53
N ARG A 356 10.11 12.20 -6.02
CA ARG A 356 10.75 10.92 -5.66
C ARG A 356 11.06 10.04 -6.87
N THR A 357 10.17 10.08 -7.88
CA THR A 357 10.22 9.12 -9.00
C THR A 357 10.46 9.76 -10.36
N GLY A 358 10.30 11.08 -10.47
CA GLY A 358 10.29 11.80 -11.74
C GLY A 358 9.12 11.41 -12.67
N GLN A 359 8.15 10.65 -12.17
CA GLN A 359 6.99 10.16 -12.90
C GLN A 359 5.70 10.79 -12.39
N PRO A 360 4.61 10.79 -13.19
CA PRO A 360 3.31 11.25 -12.73
C PRO A 360 2.84 10.54 -11.45
N VAL A 361 2.40 11.33 -10.48
CA VAL A 361 1.86 10.86 -9.21
C VAL A 361 0.59 10.06 -9.46
N ARG A 362 0.58 8.81 -8.97
CA ARG A 362 -0.62 7.97 -9.04
C ARG A 362 -1.67 8.44 -8.05
N GLN A 363 -2.83 8.88 -8.55
CA GLN A 363 -3.91 9.42 -7.73
C GLN A 363 -5.00 8.38 -7.44
N PHE A 364 -5.39 8.24 -6.16
CA PHE A 364 -6.61 7.54 -5.75
C PHE A 364 -6.97 7.81 -4.29
N ALA A 365 -8.26 7.65 -3.96
CA ALA A 365 -8.85 8.00 -2.66
C ALA A 365 -8.11 7.49 -1.42
N TYR A 366 -7.53 6.29 -1.49
CA TYR A 366 -6.84 5.69 -0.34
C TYR A 366 -5.48 6.33 -0.07
N ARG A 367 -4.73 6.78 -1.09
CA ARG A 367 -3.47 7.50 -0.85
C ARG A 367 -3.74 8.80 -0.13
N MET A 368 -4.72 9.57 -0.63
CA MET A 368 -5.12 10.84 -0.03
C MET A 368 -5.58 10.66 1.42
N ARG A 369 -6.34 9.58 1.67
CA ARG A 369 -6.71 9.19 3.03
C ARG A 369 -5.51 8.89 3.92
N TYR A 370 -4.52 8.14 3.43
CA TYR A 370 -3.32 7.82 4.19
C TYR A 370 -2.50 9.08 4.47
N THR A 371 -2.32 9.93 3.46
CA THR A 371 -1.67 11.24 3.60
C THR A 371 -2.35 12.08 4.66
N ARG A 372 -3.68 12.25 4.58
CA ARG A 372 -4.40 13.09 5.53
C ARG A 372 -4.36 12.54 6.95
N ALA A 373 -4.52 11.23 7.11
CA ALA A 373 -4.39 10.57 8.41
C ALA A 373 -3.01 10.81 9.03
N ARG A 374 -1.96 10.74 8.21
CA ARG A 374 -0.58 10.94 8.64
C ARG A 374 -0.26 12.40 8.96
N GLN A 375 -0.74 13.34 8.15
CA GLN A 375 -0.65 14.78 8.46
C GLN A 375 -1.24 15.08 9.84
N LEU A 376 -2.44 14.57 10.14
CA LEU A 376 -3.09 14.74 11.44
C LEU A 376 -2.31 14.06 12.58
N ALA A 377 -1.80 12.85 12.36
CA ALA A 377 -0.96 12.16 13.34
C ALA A 377 0.32 12.95 13.66
N ARG A 378 0.98 13.51 12.64
CA ARG A 378 2.17 14.37 12.79
C ARG A 378 1.88 15.68 13.53
N MET A 379 0.66 16.21 13.42
CA MET A 379 0.21 17.35 14.22
C MET A 379 -0.07 16.99 15.68
N GLY A 380 0.13 15.73 16.09
CA GLY A 380 -0.11 15.28 17.47
C GLY A 380 -1.60 15.10 17.80
N VAL A 381 -2.47 15.00 16.79
CA VAL A 381 -3.89 14.75 17.01
C VAL A 381 -4.06 13.42 17.78
N PRO A 382 -4.88 13.37 18.86
CA PRO A 382 -5.08 12.14 19.61
C PRO A 382 -5.67 11.00 18.77
N ARG A 383 -5.31 9.74 19.10
CA ARG A 383 -5.78 8.54 18.38
C ARG A 383 -7.30 8.48 18.26
N LEU A 384 -8.03 8.80 19.33
CA LEU A 384 -9.49 8.82 19.34
C LEU A 384 -10.07 9.86 18.36
N THR A 385 -9.46 11.03 18.25
CA THR A 385 -9.86 12.07 17.30
C THR A 385 -9.57 11.64 15.86
N LEU A 386 -8.41 11.02 15.60
CA LEU A 386 -8.08 10.47 14.29
C LEU A 386 -9.02 9.30 13.91
N GLN A 387 -9.41 8.48 14.88
CA GLN A 387 -10.38 7.40 14.71
C GLN A 387 -11.72 7.95 14.21
N TYR A 388 -12.24 8.98 14.89
CA TYR A 388 -13.46 9.69 14.50
C TYR A 388 -13.32 10.33 13.12
N TRP A 389 -12.21 11.04 12.87
CA TRP A 389 -11.91 11.65 11.56
C TRP A 389 -11.95 10.63 10.42
N LEU A 390 -11.47 9.42 10.68
CA LEU A 390 -11.42 8.37 9.68
C LEU A 390 -12.72 7.55 9.60
N GLY A 391 -13.67 7.67 10.53
CA GLY A 391 -14.84 6.80 10.61
C GLY A 391 -14.41 5.33 10.70
N GLN A 392 -13.57 5.01 11.69
CA GLN A 392 -13.10 3.65 11.96
C GLN A 392 -13.66 3.15 13.30
N GLU A 393 -14.30 1.98 13.32
CA GLU A 393 -14.82 1.41 14.57
C GLU A 393 -13.72 0.83 15.49
N ARG A 394 -12.56 0.43 14.94
CA ARG A 394 -11.49 -0.23 15.70
C ARG A 394 -10.21 0.59 15.73
N GLU A 395 -9.58 0.66 16.90
CA GLU A 395 -8.36 1.45 17.15
C GLU A 395 -7.09 0.79 16.57
N ASN A 396 -7.04 -0.55 16.52
CA ASN A 396 -5.84 -1.32 16.17
C ASN A 396 -5.24 -1.00 14.79
N SER A 397 -6.00 -0.36 13.89
CA SER A 397 -5.53 0.04 12.56
C SER A 397 -4.85 1.40 12.50
N LEU A 398 -4.80 2.17 13.60
CA LEU A 398 -4.27 3.53 13.60
C LEU A 398 -2.77 3.63 13.88
N GLU A 399 -2.18 2.60 14.49
CA GLU A 399 -0.78 2.63 14.94
C GLU A 399 0.21 2.93 13.80
N HIS A 400 -0.11 2.44 12.60
CA HIS A 400 0.70 2.66 11.40
C HIS A 400 0.79 4.14 10.95
N TYR A 401 -0.10 5.02 11.43
CA TYR A 401 -0.03 6.46 11.11
C TYR A 401 0.88 7.24 12.06
N TYR A 402 1.06 6.75 13.29
CA TYR A 402 1.91 7.40 14.30
C TYR A 402 3.35 6.88 14.28
N ASN A 403 3.58 5.71 13.70
CA ASN A 403 4.91 5.13 13.53
C ASN A 403 5.43 5.43 12.12
N ASP A 404 6.33 6.43 11.99
CA ASP A 404 6.86 6.94 10.72
C ASP A 404 8.39 6.90 10.62
N PRO A 405 9.00 5.70 10.52
CA PRO A 405 10.46 5.59 10.46
C PRO A 405 11.06 6.25 9.21
N ALA A 406 10.29 6.36 8.12
CA ALA A 406 10.75 6.94 6.87
C ALA A 406 10.94 8.46 6.99
N GLU A 407 9.99 9.16 7.60
CA GLU A 407 10.14 10.60 7.87
C GLU A 407 11.16 10.86 8.97
N ASP A 408 11.18 10.05 10.03
CA ASP A 408 12.20 10.16 11.07
C ASP A 408 13.61 10.05 10.47
N ALA A 409 13.82 9.11 9.54
CA ALA A 409 15.06 8.99 8.78
C ALA A 409 15.31 10.19 7.86
N ARG A 410 14.28 10.80 7.28
CA ARG A 410 14.40 11.97 6.39
C ARG A 410 14.79 13.22 7.17
N LEU A 411 14.14 13.49 8.30
CA LEU A 411 14.47 14.58 9.22
C LEU A 411 15.90 14.43 9.73
N LEU A 412 16.27 13.20 10.14
CA LEU A 412 17.64 12.89 10.54
C LEU A 412 18.63 13.15 9.39
N ASN A 413 18.30 12.76 8.16
CA ASN A 413 19.15 13.01 7.00
C ASN A 413 19.31 14.52 6.71
N ASP A 414 18.24 15.31 6.81
CA ASP A 414 18.28 16.76 6.59
C ASP A 414 19.15 17.46 7.65
N GLU A 415 19.01 17.07 8.93
CA GLU A 415 19.86 17.56 10.02
C GLU A 415 21.33 17.16 9.82
N ILE A 416 21.58 15.90 9.44
CA ILE A 416 22.91 15.39 9.14
C ILE A 416 23.52 16.09 7.92
N GLN A 417 22.73 16.40 6.89
CA GLN A 417 23.20 17.05 5.67
C GLN A 417 23.80 18.43 5.98
N ALA A 418 23.21 19.20 6.88
CA ALA A 418 23.77 20.48 7.32
C ALA A 418 25.15 20.32 7.98
N ILE A 419 25.34 19.24 8.76
CA ILE A 419 26.61 18.92 9.44
C ILE A 419 27.65 18.38 8.46
N LEU A 420 27.22 17.54 7.50
CA LEU A 420 28.10 16.87 6.55
C LEU A 420 28.38 17.68 5.28
N SER A 421 27.59 18.69 4.94
CA SER A 421 27.78 19.50 3.73
C SER A 421 29.15 20.21 3.68
N PRO A 422 29.66 20.81 4.77
CA PRO A 422 31.03 21.35 4.80
C PRO A 422 32.11 20.27 4.66
N LEU A 423 31.87 19.05 5.16
CA LEU A 423 32.78 17.91 5.01
C LEU A 423 32.79 17.38 3.57
N ALA A 424 31.64 17.33 2.90
CA ALA A 424 31.52 16.96 1.50
C ALA A 424 32.18 17.97 0.54
N GLN A 425 32.28 19.24 0.95
CA GLN A 425 32.99 20.29 0.21
C GLN A 425 34.50 20.34 0.46
N ALA A 426 35.04 19.51 1.35
CA ALA A 426 36.44 19.61 1.76
C ALA A 426 37.44 19.07 0.70
N PHE A 427 37.12 18.00 -0.01
CA PHE A 427 37.96 17.44 -1.10
C PHE A 427 37.08 17.10 -2.32
N SER A 428 37.47 17.59 -3.51
CA SER A 428 36.71 17.41 -4.75
C SER A 428 37.48 16.66 -5.85
N GLY A 429 38.67 16.17 -5.54
CA GLY A 429 39.55 15.44 -6.47
C GLY A 429 39.27 13.93 -6.52
N SER A 430 40.08 13.20 -7.29
CA SER A 430 39.97 11.74 -7.43
C SER A 430 41.28 11.04 -7.05
N ILE A 431 41.22 10.08 -6.12
CA ILE A 431 42.40 9.34 -5.64
C ILE A 431 42.90 8.36 -6.69
N ARG A 432 44.23 8.24 -6.80
CA ARG A 432 44.92 7.32 -7.72
C ARG A 432 45.79 6.35 -6.94
N ASP A 433 45.74 5.07 -7.34
CA ASP A 433 46.53 4.02 -6.69
C ASP A 433 48.03 4.24 -6.91
N LYS A 434 48.43 4.61 -8.13
CA LYS A 434 49.82 4.93 -8.51
C LYS A 434 49.91 6.16 -9.39
N GLU A 435 51.11 6.72 -9.49
CA GLU A 435 51.40 7.84 -10.38
C GLU A 435 51.03 7.55 -11.85
N SER A 436 51.27 6.32 -12.33
CA SER A 436 50.92 5.90 -13.69
C SER A 436 49.42 5.97 -13.99
N ASP A 437 48.58 5.94 -12.96
CA ASP A 437 47.12 5.89 -13.09
C ASP A 437 46.50 7.29 -13.08
N ALA A 438 47.33 8.32 -12.85
CA ALA A 438 46.95 9.71 -12.95
C ALA A 438 46.74 10.13 -14.40
N THR A 439 45.83 11.07 -14.62
CA THR A 439 45.46 11.59 -15.96
C THR A 439 46.68 12.11 -16.72
N ARG A 440 47.65 12.69 -16.00
CA ARG A 440 48.94 13.17 -16.54
C ARG A 440 50.15 12.44 -15.97
N GLY A 441 50.01 11.17 -15.58
CA GLY A 441 51.06 10.38 -14.91
C GLY A 441 52.39 10.23 -15.68
N ASN A 442 52.36 10.36 -17.00
CA ASN A 442 53.56 10.29 -17.85
C ASN A 442 54.33 11.62 -17.96
N ASP A 443 53.81 12.70 -17.38
CA ASP A 443 54.38 14.04 -17.45
C ASP A 443 54.92 14.45 -16.08
N PRO A 444 56.26 14.54 -15.90
CA PRO A 444 56.86 14.96 -14.63
C PRO A 444 56.40 16.34 -14.16
N SER A 445 55.96 17.22 -15.07
CA SER A 445 55.45 18.55 -14.71
C SER A 445 54.07 18.53 -14.05
N SER A 446 53.39 17.37 -14.04
CA SER A 446 52.11 17.20 -13.35
C SER A 446 52.27 16.90 -11.86
N ARG A 447 53.48 16.57 -11.39
CA ARG A 447 53.73 16.20 -10.00
C ARG A 447 53.50 17.38 -9.06
N VAL A 448 52.72 17.12 -8.02
CA VAL A 448 52.46 18.05 -6.92
C VAL A 448 53.37 17.64 -5.78
N GLU A 449 54.37 18.47 -5.50
CA GLU A 449 55.40 18.19 -4.50
C GLU A 449 55.21 19.00 -3.23
N LEU A 450 55.54 18.40 -2.10
CA LEU A 450 55.75 19.06 -0.82
C LEU A 450 57.24 19.44 -0.71
N ASP A 451 57.52 20.74 -0.58
CA ASP A 451 58.86 21.32 -0.38
C ASP A 451 59.93 20.87 -1.42
N GLY A 452 59.50 20.46 -2.62
CA GLY A 452 60.40 20.00 -3.69
C GLY A 452 61.08 18.65 -3.43
N ARG A 453 60.54 17.83 -2.52
CA ARG A 453 61.15 16.54 -2.12
C ARG A 453 60.19 15.37 -2.21
N HIS A 454 59.00 15.50 -1.62
CA HIS A 454 58.02 14.41 -1.54
C HIS A 454 56.83 14.71 -2.44
N SER A 455 56.61 13.87 -3.44
CA SER A 455 55.43 13.99 -4.30
C SER A 455 54.18 13.49 -3.56
N VAL A 456 53.15 14.33 -3.51
CA VAL A 456 51.89 14.04 -2.82
C VAL A 456 50.73 13.73 -3.79
N GLY A 457 50.92 13.92 -5.09
CA GLY A 457 49.92 13.61 -6.09
C GLY A 457 50.25 14.18 -7.46
N SER A 458 49.28 14.13 -8.37
CA SER A 458 49.35 14.72 -9.71
C SER A 458 48.26 15.77 -9.94
N CYS A 459 48.53 16.74 -10.81
CA CYS A 459 47.56 17.70 -11.31
C CYS A 459 47.00 17.24 -12.67
N GLY A 460 45.69 17.12 -12.78
CA GLY A 460 45.01 16.73 -14.02
C GLY A 460 44.78 17.85 -15.04
N GLU A 461 45.18 19.09 -14.75
CA GLU A 461 44.97 20.25 -15.65
C GLU A 461 46.12 20.37 -16.66
N HIS A 462 45.85 20.73 -17.92
CA HIS A 462 46.88 20.86 -18.99
C HIS A 462 47.44 22.29 -19.15
N GLY A 463 47.21 23.18 -18.16
CA GLY A 463 47.64 24.58 -18.16
C GLY A 463 48.48 24.98 -16.94
N PHE A 464 49.00 26.22 -16.93
CA PHE A 464 49.76 26.76 -15.82
C PHE A 464 48.85 27.13 -14.63
N CYS A 465 49.14 26.58 -13.45
CA CYS A 465 48.44 26.92 -12.21
C CYS A 465 49.30 27.92 -11.41
N SER A 466 48.74 29.07 -11.04
CA SER A 466 49.41 30.09 -10.23
C SER A 466 49.28 29.86 -8.71
N ALA A 467 48.69 28.75 -8.28
CA ALA A 467 48.47 28.45 -6.87
C ALA A 467 49.77 28.00 -6.17
N SER A 468 49.85 28.27 -4.86
CA SER A 468 50.95 27.81 -4.00
C SER A 468 50.80 26.32 -3.66
N VAL A 469 51.13 25.46 -4.62
CA VAL A 469 51.17 24.00 -4.48
C VAL A 469 52.03 23.61 -3.26
N PRO A 470 51.63 22.62 -2.43
CA PRO A 470 50.54 21.66 -2.61
C PRO A 470 49.23 21.98 -1.86
N ILE A 471 49.18 22.97 -0.96
CA ILE A 471 48.07 23.15 0.00
C ILE A 471 46.71 23.40 -0.70
N PRO A 472 46.58 24.35 -1.65
CA PRO A 472 45.32 24.59 -2.35
C PRO A 472 44.87 23.42 -3.23
N CYS A 473 45.79 22.51 -3.58
CA CYS A 473 45.48 21.34 -4.42
C CYS A 473 44.50 20.39 -3.72
N TYR A 474 44.55 20.26 -2.38
CA TYR A 474 43.63 19.40 -1.63
C TYR A 474 42.17 19.86 -1.69
N ARG A 475 41.90 21.08 -2.15
CA ARG A 475 40.54 21.58 -2.40
C ARG A 475 40.21 21.68 -3.89
N CYS A 476 41.17 21.38 -4.75
CA CYS A 476 41.01 21.45 -6.20
C CYS A 476 40.38 20.17 -6.73
N SER A 477 39.36 20.30 -7.59
CA SER A 477 38.72 19.14 -8.23
C SER A 477 39.61 18.42 -9.24
N LYS A 478 40.72 19.04 -9.64
CA LYS A 478 41.71 18.49 -10.59
C LYS A 478 42.87 17.78 -9.92
N PHE A 479 42.92 17.81 -8.58
CA PHE A 479 44.00 17.16 -7.85
C PHE A 479 43.75 15.67 -7.73
N GLU A 480 44.78 14.90 -8.05
CA GLU A 480 44.79 13.44 -8.04
C GLU A 480 45.82 12.94 -7.00
N PRO A 481 45.45 12.88 -5.71
CA PRO A 481 46.35 12.40 -4.66
C PRO A 481 46.67 10.90 -4.82
N TRP A 482 47.89 10.52 -4.49
CA TRP A 482 48.35 9.13 -4.59
C TRP A 482 48.14 8.38 -3.28
N VAL A 483 47.66 7.14 -3.35
CA VAL A 483 47.34 6.34 -2.16
C VAL A 483 48.52 6.21 -1.18
N ASP A 484 49.73 6.02 -1.70
CA ASP A 484 50.96 5.83 -0.90
C ASP A 484 51.76 7.11 -0.62
N ALA A 485 51.23 8.29 -0.98
CA ALA A 485 51.88 9.56 -0.71
C ALA A 485 51.86 9.95 0.79
N PRO A 486 52.84 10.75 1.26
CA PRO A 486 52.92 11.21 2.65
C PRO A 486 51.94 12.36 2.95
N HIS A 487 50.64 12.10 2.84
CA HIS A 487 49.60 13.07 3.17
C HIS A 487 49.60 13.48 4.65
N ASP A 488 50.04 12.59 5.54
CA ASP A 488 50.18 12.86 6.96
C ASP A 488 51.22 13.96 7.25
N GLU A 489 52.30 14.02 6.48
CA GLU A 489 53.30 15.11 6.58
C GLU A 489 52.66 16.46 6.23
N VAL A 490 51.82 16.50 5.19
CA VAL A 490 51.07 17.73 4.83
C VAL A 490 50.13 18.15 5.96
N LEU A 491 49.44 17.19 6.58
CA LEU A 491 48.52 17.45 7.69
C LEU A 491 49.26 18.01 8.92
N ILE A 492 50.38 17.40 9.31
CA ILE A 492 51.19 17.84 10.46
C ILE A 492 51.66 19.28 10.23
N ARG A 493 52.19 19.59 9.04
CA ARG A 493 52.66 20.94 8.70
C ARG A 493 51.56 21.99 8.73
N LEU A 494 50.34 21.65 8.28
CA LEU A 494 49.20 22.56 8.34
C LEU A 494 48.75 22.84 9.77
N ILE A 495 48.80 21.83 10.65
CA ILE A 495 48.48 21.98 12.07
C ILE A 495 49.54 22.84 12.76
N GLU A 496 50.82 22.54 12.57
CA GLU A 496 51.94 23.34 13.12
C GLU A 496 51.85 24.80 12.69
N ARG A 497 51.61 25.05 11.39
CA ARG A 497 51.42 26.42 10.87
C ARG A 497 50.21 27.12 11.48
N GLN A 498 49.09 26.41 11.66
CA GLN A 498 47.89 26.96 12.29
C GLN A 498 48.15 27.29 13.77
N GLU A 499 48.90 26.45 14.48
CA GLU A 499 49.31 26.69 15.87
C GLU A 499 50.29 27.87 15.99
N GLU A 500 51.28 27.98 15.10
CA GLU A 500 52.20 29.11 15.02
C GLU A 500 51.44 30.42 14.83
N GLU A 501 50.54 30.50 13.84
CA GLU A 501 49.69 31.67 13.57
C GLU A 501 48.78 32.02 14.76
N ASN A 502 48.25 31.01 15.45
CA ASN A 502 47.45 31.19 16.66
C ASN A 502 48.29 31.67 17.86
N ASN A 503 49.57 31.31 17.90
CA ASN A 503 50.51 31.60 18.99
C ASN A 503 51.35 32.88 18.77
N ILE A 504 51.18 33.61 17.66
CA ILE A 504 51.80 34.94 17.46
C ILE A 504 51.26 35.92 18.52
N ASN A 505 51.97 36.03 19.64
CA ASN A 505 51.73 37.03 20.69
C ASN A 505 52.20 38.42 20.24
N LEU A 506 51.37 39.13 19.46
CA LEU A 506 51.54 40.57 19.26
C LEU A 506 51.19 41.34 20.55
N PRO A 507 51.91 42.41 20.94
CA PRO A 507 51.75 43.10 22.23
C PRO A 507 50.39 43.79 22.47
N SER A 508 49.42 43.66 21.57
CA SER A 508 48.09 44.22 21.78
C SER A 508 47.05 43.52 20.89
N LYS A 509 46.08 42.84 21.53
CA LYS A 509 44.90 42.23 20.88
C LYS A 509 44.04 43.24 20.09
N ALA A 510 44.25 44.55 20.27
CA ALA A 510 43.42 45.64 19.71
C ALA A 510 43.86 46.16 18.33
N ARG A 511 44.96 45.65 17.72
CA ARG A 511 45.40 46.02 16.36
C ARG A 511 45.60 44.79 15.44
N ARG A 512 44.65 43.85 15.42
CA ARG A 512 44.55 42.90 14.29
C ARG A 512 44.04 43.64 13.05
N MET A 513 44.96 44.15 12.23
CA MET A 513 44.60 44.81 10.97
C MET A 513 44.31 43.79 9.85
N LEU A 514 44.61 42.50 10.06
CA LEU A 514 44.35 41.40 9.14
C LEU A 514 43.73 40.23 9.93
N VAL A 515 42.69 39.61 9.36
CA VAL A 515 42.02 38.40 9.88
C VAL A 515 43.05 37.26 9.96
N PRO A 516 43.12 36.46 11.06
CA PRO A 516 43.98 35.28 11.10
C PRO A 516 43.66 34.35 9.93
N LEU A 517 44.68 33.84 9.24
CA LEU A 517 44.50 32.88 8.17
C LEU A 517 43.89 31.60 8.78
N GLN A 518 42.60 31.33 8.52
CA GLN A 518 41.95 30.10 8.99
C GLN A 518 42.21 28.96 8.00
N LEU A 519 43.12 28.04 8.34
CA LEU A 519 43.46 26.84 7.57
C LEU A 519 42.52 25.66 7.87
N ASP A 520 41.48 25.84 8.67
CA ASP A 520 40.53 24.79 9.08
C ASP A 520 39.96 23.99 7.90
N LYS A 521 39.67 24.68 6.78
CA LYS A 521 39.15 24.08 5.56
C LYS A 521 40.19 23.22 4.83
N ASP A 522 41.45 23.65 4.85
CA ASP A 522 42.55 22.93 4.21
C ASP A 522 42.94 21.71 5.07
N ILE A 523 42.93 21.85 6.39
CA ILE A 523 43.10 20.74 7.34
C ILE A 523 41.99 19.69 7.16
N ALA A 524 40.74 20.11 7.01
CA ALA A 524 39.62 19.21 6.75
C ALA A 524 39.77 18.47 5.42
N ALA A 525 40.23 19.16 4.37
CA ALA A 525 40.49 18.58 3.05
C ALA A 525 41.55 17.48 3.09
N VAL A 526 42.69 17.74 3.74
CA VAL A 526 43.77 16.76 3.88
C VAL A 526 43.34 15.57 4.73
N ARG A 527 42.62 15.79 5.83
CA ARG A 527 42.05 14.70 6.66
C ARG A 527 41.11 13.79 5.87
N LEU A 528 40.32 14.36 4.98
CA LEU A 528 39.42 13.59 4.12
C LEU A 528 40.22 12.73 3.10
N VAL A 529 41.27 13.29 2.49
CA VAL A 529 42.16 12.53 1.59
C VAL A 529 42.82 11.35 2.30
N ILE A 530 43.38 11.55 3.51
CA ILE A 530 43.98 10.46 4.30
C ILE A 530 42.97 9.33 4.55
N LYS A 531 41.75 9.66 5.00
CA LYS A 531 40.70 8.65 5.24
C LYS A 531 40.34 7.86 3.98
N LEU A 532 40.25 8.54 2.84
CA LEU A 532 39.93 7.90 1.57
C LEU A 532 41.10 7.04 1.05
N CYS A 533 42.36 7.49 1.19
CA CYS A 533 43.54 6.69 0.87
C CYS A 533 43.62 5.44 1.76
N ASP A 534 43.33 5.54 3.06
CA ASP A 534 43.28 4.39 3.96
C ASP A 534 42.18 3.39 3.58
N ALA A 535 40.99 3.89 3.21
CA ALA A 535 39.92 3.03 2.71
C ALA A 535 40.36 2.27 1.45
N ARG A 536 41.05 2.96 0.53
CA ARG A 536 41.56 2.37 -0.70
C ARG A 536 42.66 1.34 -0.45
N LYS A 537 43.60 1.59 0.47
CA LYS A 537 44.61 0.60 0.90
C LYS A 537 43.97 -0.68 1.44
N ARG A 538 42.90 -0.56 2.23
CA ARG A 538 42.16 -1.72 2.73
C ARG A 538 41.51 -2.51 1.61
N GLU A 539 40.94 -1.86 0.60
CA GLU A 539 40.39 -2.54 -0.58
C GLU A 539 41.48 -3.29 -1.36
N LEU A 540 42.60 -2.64 -1.64
CA LEU A 540 43.73 -3.24 -2.34
C LEU A 540 44.27 -4.47 -1.59
N SER A 541 44.41 -4.39 -0.26
CA SER A 541 44.84 -5.52 0.57
C SER A 541 43.87 -6.70 0.54
N LYS A 542 42.55 -6.45 0.49
CA LYS A 542 41.53 -7.49 0.35
C LYS A 542 41.55 -8.13 -1.04
N HIS A 543 41.78 -7.34 -2.09
CA HIS A 543 41.92 -7.87 -3.45
C HIS A 543 43.19 -8.71 -3.61
N GLU A 544 44.28 -8.35 -2.95
CA GLU A 544 45.52 -9.12 -2.92
C GLU A 544 45.36 -10.43 -2.14
N SER A 545 44.70 -10.42 -0.97
CA SER A 545 44.42 -11.65 -0.22
C SER A 545 43.52 -12.62 -1.01
N THR A 546 42.48 -12.10 -1.67
CA THR A 546 41.57 -12.90 -2.52
C THR A 546 42.29 -13.47 -3.76
N ARG A 547 43.23 -12.72 -4.35
CA ARG A 547 44.08 -13.22 -5.46
C ARG A 547 45.07 -14.28 -5.00
N GLN A 548 45.64 -14.16 -3.81
CA GLN A 548 46.55 -15.16 -3.25
C GLN A 548 45.81 -16.47 -2.90
N GLU A 549 44.58 -16.39 -2.39
CA GLU A 549 43.71 -17.55 -2.16
C GLU A 549 43.34 -18.26 -3.48
N HIS A 550 43.01 -17.49 -4.53
CA HIS A 550 42.76 -18.06 -5.86
C HIS A 550 44.02 -18.68 -6.48
N ALA A 551 45.18 -18.04 -6.38
CA ALA A 551 46.45 -18.58 -6.90
C ALA A 551 46.90 -19.86 -6.15
N GLN A 552 46.67 -19.94 -4.83
CA GLN A 552 46.89 -21.16 -4.06
C GLN A 552 45.94 -22.28 -4.50
N SER A 553 44.66 -21.97 -4.74
CA SER A 553 43.67 -22.95 -5.23
C SER A 553 44.03 -23.52 -6.61
N GLU A 554 44.56 -22.71 -7.53
CA GLU A 554 45.02 -23.16 -8.85
C GLU A 554 46.30 -24.00 -8.77
N SER A 555 47.21 -23.69 -7.84
CA SER A 555 48.42 -24.49 -7.60
C SER A 555 48.11 -25.89 -7.04
N THR A 556 47.12 -25.99 -6.13
CA THR A 556 46.60 -27.28 -5.63
C THR A 556 45.88 -28.08 -6.71
N ASN A 557 45.19 -27.40 -7.64
CA ASN A 557 44.49 -28.07 -8.74
C ASN A 557 45.48 -28.63 -9.79
N LYS A 558 46.60 -27.95 -10.07
CA LYS A 558 47.66 -28.49 -10.95
C LYS A 558 48.41 -29.69 -10.34
N GLN A 559 48.57 -29.77 -9.01
CA GLN A 559 49.11 -30.97 -8.35
C GLN A 559 48.10 -32.13 -8.33
N GLY A 560 46.79 -31.84 -8.26
CA GLY A 560 45.73 -32.85 -8.34
C GLY A 560 45.59 -33.50 -9.72
N VAL A 561 45.80 -32.76 -10.82
CA VAL A 561 45.71 -33.29 -12.19
C VAL A 561 46.87 -34.23 -12.52
N GLY A 562 48.07 -34.00 -11.97
CA GLY A 562 49.22 -34.91 -12.14
C GLY A 562 49.07 -36.27 -11.44
N LEU A 563 48.28 -36.35 -10.37
CA LEU A 563 47.99 -37.59 -9.63
C LEU A 563 46.89 -38.44 -10.30
N ASN A 564 45.95 -37.81 -11.01
CA ASN A 564 44.88 -38.53 -11.71
C ASN A 564 45.35 -39.21 -13.02
N GLN A 565 46.32 -38.64 -13.74
CA GLN A 565 46.93 -39.32 -14.91
C GLN A 565 47.76 -40.56 -14.54
N ALA A 566 48.26 -40.66 -13.29
CA ALA A 566 48.96 -41.85 -12.80
C ALA A 566 48.02 -42.97 -12.32
N ARG A 567 46.73 -42.67 -12.07
CA ARG A 567 45.73 -43.64 -11.60
C ARG A 567 44.96 -44.31 -12.75
N GLU A 568 44.74 -43.63 -13.87
CA GLU A 568 44.07 -44.21 -15.04
C GLU A 568 44.92 -45.25 -15.79
N ASN A 569 46.25 -45.15 -15.74
CA ASN A 569 47.15 -46.16 -16.33
C ASN A 569 47.32 -47.44 -15.48
N LYS A 570 46.76 -47.52 -14.27
CA LYS A 570 46.82 -48.72 -13.42
C LYS A 570 45.55 -49.58 -13.42
N HIS A 571 44.48 -49.13 -14.07
CA HIS A 571 43.21 -49.87 -14.12
C HIS A 571 42.95 -50.62 -15.46
N ALA A 572 43.84 -50.49 -16.45
CA ALA A 572 43.68 -51.13 -17.76
C ALA A 572 44.36 -52.53 -17.89
N GLU A 573 45.09 -53.01 -16.88
CA GLU A 573 45.87 -54.27 -16.96
C GLU A 573 45.28 -55.45 -16.15
N SER A 574 44.07 -55.33 -15.59
CA SER A 574 43.50 -56.36 -14.73
C SER A 574 42.03 -56.65 -15.01
N SER A 575 41.67 -56.99 -16.26
CA SER A 575 40.41 -57.69 -16.56
C SER A 575 40.39 -58.34 -17.95
N GLU A 576 41.28 -59.32 -18.18
CA GLU A 576 41.14 -60.30 -19.26
C GLU A 576 41.30 -61.72 -18.70
N HIS A 577 40.19 -62.36 -18.33
CA HIS A 577 40.01 -63.83 -18.42
C HIS A 577 38.55 -64.20 -18.15
N GLY A 578 37.89 -64.83 -19.13
CA GLY A 578 36.77 -65.75 -18.85
C GLY A 578 35.44 -65.57 -19.59
N SER A 579 35.41 -66.03 -20.85
CA SER A 579 34.36 -66.90 -21.40
C SER A 579 33.02 -66.35 -21.95
N ARG A 580 33.01 -66.17 -23.29
CA ARG A 580 32.23 -66.93 -24.31
C ARG A 580 30.75 -67.29 -24.03
N LYS A 581 29.82 -66.69 -24.80
CA LYS A 581 29.11 -67.25 -25.99
C LYS A 581 27.97 -66.30 -26.42
N LYS A 582 27.98 -65.84 -27.68
CA LYS A 582 27.02 -66.13 -28.79
C LYS A 582 25.55 -65.86 -28.41
N SER A 583 24.73 -65.13 -29.16
CA SER A 583 24.77 -64.67 -30.56
C SER A 583 23.51 -63.84 -30.83
N SER A 584 23.54 -63.04 -31.90
CA SER A 584 22.42 -62.59 -32.76
C SER A 584 21.35 -61.67 -32.15
N GLN A 585 20.77 -60.70 -32.84
CA GLN A 585 21.07 -59.94 -34.06
C GLN A 585 19.91 -58.93 -34.15
N THR A 586 20.19 -57.73 -34.65
CA THR A 586 19.33 -56.88 -35.50
C THR A 586 18.21 -55.97 -34.93
N LYS A 587 18.30 -54.72 -35.46
CA LYS A 587 17.28 -53.73 -35.86
C LYS A 587 16.83 -52.72 -34.79
N CYS A 588 17.16 -51.43 -34.98
CA CYS A 588 16.37 -50.41 -35.72
C CYS A 588 15.04 -50.18 -34.99
N GLU A 589 14.70 -49.01 -34.45
CA GLU A 589 14.98 -47.60 -34.78
C GLU A 589 15.23 -46.76 -33.52
#